data_AF-A0A1W7RIC9-F1
#
_entry.id   AF-A0A1W7RIC9-F1
#
_cell.length_a   1.000
_cell.length_b   1.000
_cell.length_c   1.000
_cell.angle_alpha   90.00
_cell.angle_beta   90.00
_cell.angle_gamma   90.00
#
_symmetry.space_group_name_H-M   'P 1'
#
loop_
_entity.id
_entity.type
_entity.pdbx_description
1 polymer ?
#
loop_
_entity_poly.entity_id
_entity_poly.type
_entity_poly.pdbx_seq_one_letter_code
_entity_poly.pdbx_strand_id
1 'polypeptide(L)'
;MVAFTAEADLVTGWCLFGLALLVILVFCWVYVRKYQSRQESEVISTITSIFALAIALITSALLPVDIFLVSYVKNQNGTFKDWADANVTRHIEDTVLYAYYTLYSIILFCVFLWIPFVYFYYEEKDEDDGNACSQVKTAVKYTLGFLLVCTALLIIGAFVPLDIPAKKNSTEWEKIKLLFEELGSSHGLAALSFSISSLTLIGMVAAIIYTAYGMSALPLNLIKGTRNASYERLENTEDIEDVEQNIQRIKSKCRDGRPLPIRDRQMLQQFEDKLRSLRKRGRRLEYIEKSCWTKFCGAIRPLKIVWGIFFILVALLFTISLFLSNLDKALHSTGIGSGFIILGTNLTNPLNMLLPVLQIVFPLDYILITTIIMYFIFTSMAGIRSMGIWFFWIRLYKIRRGRTRPQALLFLCMILLLIVLHTSYMIYSLAPQYVMYGSQKYLITNNKTFEGHLNNETIYISKDCDADAPEDQCTVTRTYLFLHKFWFFSAAYYFGNWAFIGVFLIGLIVSCCKGKKSVIEGEVDEDDSDISDDEPSLYYG
;
A
#
# COMPACT_ATOMS: atom_id res chain seq x y z
N MET A 1 17.91 35.77 -16.08
CA MET A 1 17.02 34.84 -16.80
C MET A 1 17.07 33.44 -16.18
N VAL A 2 18.24 32.82 -15.98
CA VAL A 2 18.40 31.50 -15.33
C VAL A 2 17.95 31.45 -13.86
N ALA A 3 18.18 32.52 -13.08
CA ALA A 3 17.66 32.61 -11.71
C ALA A 3 16.12 32.67 -11.66
N PHE A 4 15.50 33.30 -12.65
CA PHE A 4 14.04 33.46 -12.74
C PHE A 4 13.35 32.14 -13.15
N THR A 5 14.02 31.31 -13.96
CA THR A 5 13.53 29.96 -14.30
C THR A 5 13.68 28.99 -13.12
N ALA A 6 14.75 29.12 -12.33
CA ALA A 6 14.95 28.27 -11.15
C ALA A 6 13.94 28.55 -10.01
N GLU A 7 13.59 29.83 -9.79
CA GLU A 7 12.51 30.20 -8.87
C GLU A 7 11.14 29.75 -9.38
N ALA A 8 10.88 29.89 -10.69
CA ALA A 8 9.64 29.42 -11.30
C ALA A 8 9.47 27.90 -11.17
N ASP A 9 10.51 27.10 -11.44
CA ASP A 9 10.45 25.64 -11.33
C ASP A 9 10.24 25.19 -9.87
N LEU A 10 10.85 25.88 -8.90
CA LEU A 10 10.65 25.62 -7.47
C LEU A 10 9.21 25.94 -7.03
N VAL A 11 8.68 27.10 -7.43
CA VAL A 11 7.27 27.49 -7.17
C VAL A 11 6.30 26.50 -7.81
N THR A 12 6.61 26.03 -9.02
CA THR A 12 5.83 25.00 -9.70
C THR A 12 5.86 23.68 -8.92
N GLY A 13 7.02 23.27 -8.40
CA GLY A 13 7.18 22.11 -7.52
C GLY A 13 6.34 22.20 -6.25
N TRP A 14 6.36 23.33 -5.55
CA TRP A 14 5.53 23.55 -4.35
C TRP A 14 4.02 23.58 -4.67
N CYS A 15 3.63 24.15 -5.82
CA CYS A 15 2.26 24.14 -6.29
C CYS A 15 1.78 22.71 -6.60
N LEU A 16 2.63 21.89 -7.24
CA LEU A 16 2.35 20.48 -7.51
C LEU A 16 2.24 19.67 -6.21
N PHE A 17 3.10 19.94 -5.23
CA PHE A 17 3.02 19.32 -3.91
C PHE A 17 1.71 19.70 -3.18
N GLY A 18 1.35 20.99 -3.17
CA GLY A 18 0.07 21.45 -2.62
C GLY A 18 -1.15 20.81 -3.29
N LEU A 19 -1.11 20.66 -4.62
CA LEU A 19 -2.14 19.95 -5.38
C LEU A 19 -2.19 18.47 -5.00
N ALA A 20 -1.04 17.81 -4.86
CA ALA A 20 -0.96 16.41 -4.44
C ALA A 20 -1.53 16.21 -3.03
N LEU A 21 -1.26 17.11 -2.09
CA LEU A 21 -1.86 17.10 -0.75
C LEU A 21 -3.38 17.17 -0.80
N LEU A 22 -3.94 18.06 -1.64
CA LEU A 22 -5.39 18.18 -1.81
C LEU A 22 -5.99 16.88 -2.37
N VAL A 23 -5.36 16.30 -3.41
CA VAL A 23 -5.80 15.03 -4.00
C VAL A 23 -5.76 13.91 -2.97
N ILE A 24 -4.72 13.83 -2.14
CA ILE A 24 -4.60 12.85 -1.05
C ILE A 24 -5.74 13.03 -0.04
N LEU A 25 -6.04 14.25 0.39
CA LEU A 25 -7.13 14.51 1.34
C LEU A 25 -8.50 14.13 0.78
N VAL A 26 -8.77 14.48 -0.49
CA VAL A 26 -9.99 14.09 -1.18
C VAL A 26 -10.09 12.57 -1.30
N PHE A 27 -8.98 11.91 -1.65
CA PHE A 27 -8.92 10.45 -1.74
C PHE A 27 -9.22 9.80 -0.39
N CYS A 28 -8.56 10.23 0.70
CA CYS A 28 -8.80 9.70 2.05
C CYS A 28 -10.25 9.90 2.48
N TRP A 29 -10.81 11.09 2.25
CA TRP A 29 -12.19 11.39 2.60
C TRP A 29 -13.18 10.51 1.84
N VAL A 30 -13.04 10.43 0.51
CA VAL A 30 -13.89 9.58 -0.34
C VAL A 30 -13.74 8.11 0.02
N TYR A 31 -12.52 7.66 0.31
CA TYR A 31 -12.22 6.29 0.67
C TYR A 31 -12.92 5.89 1.97
N VAL A 32 -12.70 6.65 3.06
CA VAL A 32 -13.28 6.36 4.36
C VAL A 32 -14.81 6.41 4.29
N ARG A 33 -15.38 7.45 3.67
CA ARG A 33 -16.84 7.60 3.48
C ARG A 33 -17.46 6.47 2.64
N LYS A 34 -16.71 5.90 1.70
CA LYS A 34 -17.20 4.80 0.86
C LYS A 34 -17.37 3.48 1.63
N TYR A 35 -16.55 3.24 2.64
CA TYR A 35 -16.58 1.99 3.41
C TYR A 35 -17.36 2.11 4.71
N GLN A 36 -17.30 3.28 5.36
CA GLN A 36 -18.02 3.60 6.60
C GLN A 36 -19.49 3.12 6.59
N SER A 37 -19.91 2.48 7.68
CA SER A 37 -21.32 2.12 7.91
C SER A 37 -22.20 3.36 7.94
N ARG A 38 -23.38 3.30 7.29
CA ARG A 38 -24.38 4.38 7.39
C ARG A 38 -25.17 4.37 8.69
N GLN A 39 -25.22 3.23 9.37
CA GLN A 39 -26.02 3.03 10.60
C GLN A 39 -25.19 3.32 11.87
N GLU A 40 -23.95 2.85 11.93
CA GLU A 40 -23.09 2.88 13.15
C GLU A 40 -21.88 3.83 12.96
N SER A 41 -22.14 5.00 12.38
CA SER A 41 -21.11 5.91 11.91
C SER A 41 -20.65 6.87 13.01
N GLU A 42 -19.40 6.74 13.48
CA GLU A 42 -18.84 7.57 14.54
C GLU A 42 -17.80 8.58 14.05
N VAL A 43 -17.93 9.84 14.49
CA VAL A 43 -17.15 10.97 13.94
C VAL A 43 -15.66 10.83 14.27
N ILE A 44 -15.28 10.52 15.51
CA ILE A 44 -13.87 10.45 15.92
C ILE A 44 -13.14 9.31 15.19
N SER A 45 -13.80 8.16 15.01
CA SER A 45 -13.25 7.04 14.24
C SER A 45 -12.98 7.46 12.79
N THR A 46 -13.93 8.13 12.14
CA THR A 46 -13.71 8.61 10.75
C THR A 46 -12.60 9.62 10.61
N ILE A 47 -12.53 10.61 11.49
CA ILE A 47 -11.46 11.62 11.47
C ILE A 47 -10.10 10.94 11.66
N THR A 48 -10.03 9.99 12.60
CA THR A 48 -8.82 9.21 12.87
C THR A 48 -8.38 8.39 11.66
N SER A 49 -9.31 7.69 11.00
CA SER A 49 -9.06 6.94 9.78
C SER A 49 -8.58 7.83 8.63
N ILE A 50 -9.21 8.99 8.42
CA ILE A 50 -8.82 9.95 7.37
C ILE A 50 -7.43 10.50 7.66
N PHE A 51 -7.18 10.92 8.90
CA PHE A 51 -5.91 11.49 9.34
C PHE A 51 -4.75 10.50 9.21
N ALA A 52 -4.89 9.28 9.74
CA ALA A 52 -3.88 8.24 9.68
C ALA A 52 -3.52 7.87 8.22
N LEU A 53 -4.54 7.69 7.37
CA LEU A 53 -4.32 7.36 5.97
C LEU A 53 -3.69 8.55 5.21
N ALA A 54 -4.13 9.79 5.49
CA ALA A 54 -3.57 10.98 4.88
C ALA A 54 -2.08 11.12 5.20
N ILE A 55 -1.69 10.99 6.48
CA ILE A 55 -0.28 11.06 6.87
C ILE A 55 0.55 10.01 6.16
N ALA A 56 0.09 8.76 6.09
CA ALA A 56 0.80 7.70 5.39
C ALA A 56 1.05 8.05 3.91
N LEU A 57 0.03 8.58 3.23
CA LEU A 57 0.12 8.98 1.83
C LEU A 57 0.98 10.23 1.63
N ILE A 58 0.93 11.19 2.54
CA ILE A 58 1.80 12.38 2.52
C ILE A 58 3.26 11.95 2.65
N THR A 59 3.57 11.04 3.57
CA THR A 59 4.92 10.48 3.74
C THR A 59 5.40 9.78 2.49
N SER A 60 4.53 9.02 1.80
CA SER A 60 4.88 8.36 0.54
C SER A 60 5.02 9.36 -0.61
N ALA A 61 4.21 10.43 -0.64
CA ALA A 61 4.32 11.51 -1.62
C ALA A 61 5.56 12.41 -1.44
N LEU A 62 6.20 12.35 -0.26
CA LEU A 62 7.50 13.00 -0.02
C LEU A 62 8.64 12.28 -0.76
N LEU A 63 8.53 10.97 -1.03
CA LEU A 63 9.55 10.19 -1.74
C LEU A 63 9.93 10.77 -3.10
N PRO A 64 9.00 11.03 -4.04
CA PRO A 64 9.35 11.64 -5.31
C PRO A 64 9.88 13.09 -5.16
N VAL A 65 9.52 13.80 -4.09
CA VAL A 65 10.08 15.13 -3.78
C VAL A 65 11.54 15.01 -3.33
N ASP A 66 11.88 14.05 -2.48
CA ASP A 66 13.25 13.73 -2.04
C ASP A 66 14.15 13.41 -3.26
N ILE A 67 13.69 12.51 -4.13
CA ILE A 67 14.39 12.15 -5.39
C ILE A 67 14.60 13.39 -6.29
N PHE A 68 13.56 14.21 -6.44
CA PHE A 68 13.63 15.42 -7.25
C PHE A 68 14.64 16.43 -6.68
N LEU A 69 14.59 16.71 -5.38
CA LEU A 69 15.46 17.69 -4.73
C LEU A 69 16.93 17.29 -4.84
N VAL A 70 17.24 16.03 -4.60
CA VAL A 70 18.58 15.46 -4.77
C VAL A 70 19.04 15.60 -6.23
N SER A 71 18.19 15.30 -7.21
CA SER A 71 18.52 15.46 -8.63
C SER A 71 18.69 16.91 -9.06
N TYR A 72 17.87 17.83 -8.52
CA TYR A 72 17.77 19.22 -8.96
C TYR A 72 19.01 20.06 -8.62
N VAL A 73 19.81 19.63 -7.65
CA VAL A 73 21.07 20.27 -7.24
C VAL A 73 22.14 20.20 -8.34
N LYS A 74 22.03 19.23 -9.28
CA LYS A 74 23.01 19.00 -10.34
C LYS A 74 22.54 19.44 -11.72
N ASN A 75 23.51 19.77 -12.58
CA ASN A 75 23.33 19.95 -14.01
C ASN A 75 23.37 18.61 -14.75
N GLN A 76 22.86 18.58 -15.97
CA GLN A 76 22.94 17.40 -16.86
C GLN A 76 24.40 16.99 -17.17
N ASN A 77 25.33 17.94 -17.10
CA ASN A 77 26.76 17.70 -17.29
C ASN A 77 27.44 17.09 -16.06
N GLY A 78 26.73 16.91 -14.94
CA GLY A 78 27.25 16.35 -13.69
C GLY A 78 27.92 17.35 -12.74
N THR A 79 28.03 18.63 -13.14
CA THR A 79 28.47 19.72 -12.26
C THR A 79 27.35 20.19 -11.35
N PHE A 80 27.70 20.74 -10.19
CA PHE A 80 26.73 21.44 -9.32
C PHE A 80 26.24 22.71 -10.02
N LYS A 81 24.98 23.10 -9.75
CA LYS A 81 24.43 24.37 -10.24
C LYS A 81 25.10 25.55 -9.53
N ASP A 82 25.16 26.71 -10.18
CA ASP A 82 25.84 27.90 -9.64
C ASP A 82 25.24 28.41 -8.32
N TRP A 83 23.97 28.11 -8.05
CA TRP A 83 23.29 28.44 -6.79
C TRP A 83 23.47 27.38 -5.70
N ALA A 84 23.99 26.20 -6.05
CA ALA A 84 24.15 25.07 -5.15
C ALA A 84 25.45 25.20 -4.34
N ASP A 85 25.59 26.30 -3.60
CA ASP A 85 26.61 26.43 -2.57
C ASP A 85 26.40 25.33 -1.52
N ALA A 86 27.51 24.80 -0.96
CA ALA A 86 27.47 23.72 0.03
C ALA A 86 26.53 24.01 1.21
N ASN A 87 26.38 25.28 1.60
CA ASN A 87 25.49 25.69 2.69
C ASN A 87 24.00 25.61 2.31
N VAL A 88 23.64 25.97 1.07
CA VAL A 88 22.25 25.95 0.59
C VAL A 88 21.79 24.51 0.37
N THR A 89 22.64 23.67 -0.22
CA THR A 89 22.35 22.25 -0.43
C THR A 89 22.11 21.53 0.91
N ARG A 90 22.94 21.78 1.92
CA ARG A 90 22.75 21.23 3.28
C ARG A 90 21.42 21.67 3.89
N HIS A 91 21.04 22.94 3.77
CA HIS A 91 19.76 23.42 4.28
C HIS A 91 18.55 22.73 3.63
N ILE A 92 18.60 22.47 2.32
CA ILE A 92 17.54 21.75 1.60
C ILE A 92 17.46 20.30 2.13
N GLU A 93 18.59 19.63 2.25
CA GLU A 93 18.64 18.26 2.74
C GLU A 93 18.17 18.13 4.20
N ASP A 94 18.52 19.09 5.06
CA ASP A 94 18.07 19.13 6.46
C ASP A 94 16.56 19.39 6.56
N THR A 95 16.02 20.23 5.67
CA THR A 95 14.57 20.49 5.62
C THR A 95 13.79 19.21 5.30
N VAL A 96 14.26 18.42 4.32
CA VAL A 96 13.66 17.13 3.95
C VAL A 96 13.83 16.12 5.10
N LEU A 97 14.99 16.10 5.74
CA LEU A 97 15.28 15.25 6.90
C LEU A 97 14.30 15.54 8.06
N TYR A 98 14.09 16.80 8.41
CA TYR A 98 13.12 17.19 9.44
C TYR A 98 11.68 16.85 9.05
N ALA A 99 11.31 17.01 7.77
CA ALA A 99 9.98 16.60 7.29
C ALA A 99 9.73 15.10 7.49
N TYR A 100 10.70 14.24 7.11
CA TYR A 100 10.60 12.80 7.39
C TYR A 100 10.56 12.50 8.89
N TYR A 101 11.38 13.17 9.68
CA TYR A 101 11.41 13.00 11.13
C TYR A 101 10.05 13.30 11.76
N THR A 102 9.43 14.42 11.38
CA THR A 102 8.09 14.81 11.87
C THR A 102 7.02 13.83 11.40
N LEU A 103 6.98 13.49 10.11
CA LEU A 103 5.97 12.59 9.55
C LEU A 103 6.06 11.17 10.14
N TYR A 104 7.26 10.62 10.28
CA TYR A 104 7.45 9.31 10.89
C TYR A 104 7.14 9.31 12.39
N SER A 105 7.44 10.39 13.11
CA SER A 105 7.04 10.54 14.52
C SER A 105 5.51 10.56 14.67
N ILE A 106 4.81 11.26 13.77
CA ILE A 106 3.35 11.28 13.73
C ILE A 106 2.80 9.89 13.39
N ILE A 107 3.44 9.14 12.48
CA ILE A 107 3.06 7.75 12.18
C ILE A 107 3.19 6.86 13.42
N LEU A 108 4.30 6.94 14.15
CA LEU A 108 4.49 6.18 15.40
C LEU A 108 3.42 6.54 16.43
N PHE A 109 3.12 7.83 16.60
CA PHE A 109 2.03 8.30 17.46
C PHE A 109 0.68 7.72 17.01
N CYS A 110 0.39 7.74 15.70
CA CYS A 110 -0.86 7.20 15.18
C CYS A 110 -0.99 5.69 15.44
N VAL A 111 0.06 4.91 15.16
CA VAL A 111 0.03 3.44 15.25
C VAL A 111 0.02 2.94 16.69
N PHE A 112 0.83 3.54 17.58
CA PHE A 112 1.01 3.03 18.94
C PHE A 112 0.17 3.73 20.01
N LEU A 113 -0.38 4.92 19.73
CA LEU A 113 -1.17 5.67 20.71
C LEU A 113 -2.59 5.95 20.20
N TRP A 114 -2.72 6.70 19.10
CA TRP A 114 -4.01 7.25 18.71
C TRP A 114 -4.99 6.22 18.16
N ILE A 115 -4.58 5.37 17.21
CA ILE A 115 -5.45 4.32 16.63
C ILE A 115 -5.86 3.30 17.71
N PRO A 116 -4.95 2.74 18.54
CA PRO A 116 -5.33 1.85 19.63
C PRO A 116 -6.28 2.52 20.62
N PHE A 117 -6.07 3.80 20.95
CA PHE A 117 -6.94 4.53 21.88
C PHE A 117 -8.36 4.63 21.36
N VAL A 118 -8.51 5.09 20.11
CA VAL A 118 -9.82 5.22 19.49
C VAL A 118 -10.47 3.84 19.30
N TYR A 119 -9.68 2.80 18.99
CA TYR A 119 -10.19 1.43 18.89
C TYR A 119 -10.80 0.94 20.21
N PHE A 120 -10.04 0.95 21.32
CA PHE A 120 -10.54 0.45 22.61
C PHE A 120 -11.65 1.32 23.20
N TYR A 121 -11.63 2.63 22.90
CA TYR A 121 -12.71 3.53 23.32
C TYR A 121 -14.06 3.13 22.70
N TYR A 122 -14.07 2.71 21.43
CA TYR A 122 -15.30 2.28 20.76
C TYR A 122 -15.67 0.83 21.03
N GLU A 123 -14.71 -0.06 21.29
CA GLU A 123 -15.02 -1.43 21.75
C GLU A 123 -15.80 -1.41 23.07
N GLU A 124 -15.35 -0.63 24.05
CA GLU A 124 -16.03 -0.53 25.34
C GLU A 124 -17.42 0.12 25.25
N LYS A 125 -17.58 1.08 24.32
CA LYS A 125 -18.87 1.76 24.10
C LYS A 125 -19.95 0.80 23.59
N ASP A 126 -19.56 -0.20 22.79
CA ASP A 126 -20.50 -1.18 22.24
C ASP A 126 -20.92 -2.23 23.29
N GLU A 127 -20.14 -2.43 24.35
CA GLU A 127 -20.42 -3.40 25.42
C GLU A 127 -21.15 -2.79 26.64
N ASP A 128 -20.87 -1.54 27.03
CA ASP A 128 -21.40 -0.92 28.25
C ASP A 128 -21.99 0.49 28.02
N ASP A 129 -23.25 0.73 28.44
CA ASP A 129 -23.91 2.05 28.64
C ASP A 129 -23.30 2.83 29.84
N GLY A 130 -22.01 2.64 30.09
CA GLY A 130 -21.28 3.15 31.23
C GLY A 130 -20.91 4.64 31.14
N ASN A 131 -20.58 5.22 32.29
CA ASN A 131 -20.12 6.61 32.40
C ASN A 131 -18.84 6.86 31.58
N ALA A 132 -18.81 7.91 30.75
CA ALA A 132 -17.71 8.20 29.80
C ALA A 132 -16.30 8.22 30.42
N CYS A 133 -16.19 8.58 31.70
CA CYS A 133 -14.93 8.59 32.44
C CYS A 133 -14.35 7.16 32.64
N SER A 134 -15.21 6.16 32.85
CA SER A 134 -14.78 4.76 32.98
C SER A 134 -14.25 4.22 31.64
N GLN A 135 -14.95 4.52 30.55
CA GLN A 135 -14.57 4.11 29.19
C GLN A 135 -13.18 4.66 28.81
N VAL A 136 -12.92 5.96 29.07
CA VAL A 136 -11.60 6.55 28.80
C VAL A 136 -10.52 5.89 29.65
N LYS A 137 -10.79 5.60 30.93
CA LYS A 137 -9.82 4.94 31.81
C LYS A 137 -9.46 3.54 31.33
N THR A 138 -10.45 2.78 30.89
CA THR A 138 -10.26 1.44 30.32
C THR A 138 -9.48 1.50 29.00
N ALA A 139 -9.86 2.40 28.08
CA ALA A 139 -9.16 2.60 26.82
C ALA A 139 -7.68 2.98 27.03
N VAL A 140 -7.41 3.92 27.95
CA VAL A 140 -6.03 4.33 28.31
C VAL A 140 -5.24 3.14 28.86
N LYS A 141 -5.82 2.32 29.74
CA LYS A 141 -5.16 1.13 30.29
C LYS A 141 -4.70 0.17 29.20
N TYR A 142 -5.54 -0.10 28.19
CA TYR A 142 -5.16 -0.99 27.08
C TYR A 142 -4.17 -0.34 26.11
N THR A 143 -4.26 0.96 25.85
CA THR A 143 -3.26 1.67 25.04
C THR A 143 -1.87 1.72 25.65
N LEU A 144 -1.78 1.66 26.99
CA LEU A 144 -0.50 1.66 27.68
C LEU A 144 0.37 0.46 27.23
N GLY A 145 -0.24 -0.68 26.90
CA GLY A 145 0.47 -1.83 26.35
C GLY A 145 1.16 -1.51 25.02
N PHE A 146 0.49 -0.79 24.12
CA PHE A 146 1.06 -0.37 22.83
C PHE A 146 2.15 0.70 23.01
N LEU A 147 1.99 1.61 23.98
CA LEU A 147 3.03 2.56 24.35
C LEU A 147 4.29 1.89 24.90
N LEU A 148 4.14 0.83 25.71
CA LEU A 148 5.28 0.05 26.20
C LEU A 148 6.04 -0.62 25.05
N VAL A 149 5.33 -1.18 24.06
CA VAL A 149 5.95 -1.73 22.84
C VAL A 149 6.68 -0.65 22.06
N CYS A 150 6.08 0.53 21.87
CA CYS A 150 6.73 1.65 21.18
C CYS A 150 8.01 2.10 21.90
N THR A 151 7.94 2.23 23.23
CA THR A 151 9.08 2.60 24.06
C THR A 151 10.20 1.56 23.96
N ALA A 152 9.85 0.27 23.98
CA ALA A 152 10.83 -0.82 23.80
C ALA A 152 11.49 -0.75 22.41
N LEU A 153 10.73 -0.53 21.34
CA LEU A 153 11.28 -0.37 19.98
C LEU A 153 12.23 0.83 19.88
N LEU A 154 11.88 1.97 20.48
CA LEU A 154 12.73 3.17 20.49
C LEU A 154 14.01 2.95 21.30
N ILE A 155 13.92 2.30 22.47
CA ILE A 155 15.10 1.96 23.28
C ILE A 155 16.02 1.01 22.51
N ILE A 156 15.46 -0.07 21.94
CA ILE A 156 16.25 -1.01 21.13
C ILE A 156 16.92 -0.24 19.99
N GLY A 157 16.18 0.57 19.23
CA GLY A 157 16.75 1.35 18.14
C GLY A 157 17.82 2.37 18.53
N ALA A 158 17.75 2.94 19.74
CA ALA A 158 18.76 3.87 20.26
C ALA A 158 20.08 3.18 20.61
N PHE A 159 20.04 1.89 20.98
CA PHE A 159 21.17 1.13 21.50
C PHE A 159 21.64 -0.03 20.61
N VAL A 160 20.96 -0.33 19.50
CA VAL A 160 21.39 -1.37 18.55
C VAL A 160 22.73 -0.96 17.93
N PRO A 161 23.81 -1.75 18.11
CA PRO A 161 25.08 -1.49 17.47
C PRO A 161 24.96 -1.68 15.95
N LEU A 162 25.50 -0.72 15.19
CA LEU A 162 25.50 -0.73 13.72
C LEU A 162 26.71 -1.47 13.15
N ASP A 163 27.36 -2.35 13.92
CA ASP A 163 28.57 -3.03 13.50
C ASP A 163 28.27 -3.98 12.33
N ILE A 164 28.53 -3.49 11.11
CA ILE A 164 28.53 -4.28 9.89
C ILE A 164 29.77 -5.18 9.97
N PRO A 165 29.64 -6.51 9.79
CA PRO A 165 30.81 -7.39 9.73
C PRO A 165 31.65 -7.04 8.50
N ALA A 166 32.71 -6.26 8.71
CA ALA A 166 33.63 -5.83 7.66
C ALA A 166 34.38 -7.03 7.07
N LYS A 167 34.04 -7.40 5.83
CA LYS A 167 34.89 -8.30 5.03
C LYS A 167 35.81 -7.45 4.16
N LYS A 168 37.11 -7.59 4.43
CA LYS A 168 38.29 -6.87 3.90
C LYS A 168 38.26 -6.38 2.44
N ASN A 169 38.97 -5.26 2.22
CA ASN A 169 39.44 -4.65 0.97
C ASN A 169 38.37 -4.03 0.06
N SER A 170 37.66 -3.01 0.52
CA SER A 170 36.96 -2.08 -0.41
C SER A 170 36.77 -0.71 0.23
N THR A 171 37.23 0.32 -0.47
CA THR A 171 36.99 1.74 -0.17
C THR A 171 35.51 2.10 -0.21
N GLU A 172 34.69 1.32 -0.91
CA GLU A 172 33.24 1.57 -1.09
C GLU A 172 32.41 1.30 0.17
N TRP A 173 32.80 0.34 1.01
CA TRP A 173 32.13 0.08 2.29
C TRP A 173 32.43 1.12 3.33
N GLU A 174 33.65 1.66 3.32
CA GLU A 174 34.01 2.77 4.20
C GLU A 174 33.15 3.99 3.91
N LYS A 175 32.81 4.23 2.63
CA LYS A 175 31.92 5.33 2.25
C LYS A 175 30.50 5.17 2.75
N ILE A 176 29.91 4.00 2.52
CA ILE A 176 28.55 3.70 3.02
C ILE A 176 28.52 3.78 4.55
N LYS A 177 29.56 3.29 5.22
CA LYS A 177 29.68 3.38 6.68
C LYS A 177 29.78 4.83 7.15
N LEU A 178 30.59 5.66 6.49
CA LEU A 178 30.76 7.08 6.80
C LEU A 178 29.43 7.84 6.66
N LEU A 179 28.66 7.61 5.59
CA LEU A 179 27.32 8.18 5.40
C LEU A 179 26.34 7.79 6.52
N PHE A 180 26.39 6.55 7.01
CA PHE A 180 25.55 6.11 8.13
C PHE A 180 26.00 6.64 9.49
N GLU A 181 27.31 6.85 9.67
CA GLU A 181 27.95 7.30 10.90
C GLU A 181 27.80 8.82 11.08
N GLU A 182 27.95 9.61 10.01
CA GLU A 182 27.79 11.07 10.00
C GLU A 182 26.34 11.49 10.28
N LEU A 183 25.35 10.76 9.75
CA LEU A 183 23.92 10.95 10.07
C LEU A 183 23.52 10.34 11.43
N GLY A 184 24.38 9.51 12.02
CA GLY A 184 24.12 8.73 13.23
C GLY A 184 24.42 9.46 14.55
N SER A 185 24.96 10.68 14.51
CA SER A 185 25.37 11.41 15.71
C SER A 185 24.21 11.71 16.69
N SER A 186 22.96 11.66 16.22
CA SER A 186 21.77 11.75 17.08
C SER A 186 21.15 10.38 17.36
N HIS A 187 21.20 9.94 18.62
CA HIS A 187 20.55 8.70 19.10
C HIS A 187 19.05 8.63 18.75
N GLY A 188 18.38 9.80 18.65
CA GLY A 188 16.97 9.88 18.27
C GLY A 188 16.68 9.43 16.83
N LEU A 189 17.57 9.69 15.88
CA LEU A 189 17.40 9.29 14.48
C LEU A 189 17.53 7.77 14.31
N ALA A 190 18.49 7.15 15.02
CA ALA A 190 18.64 5.70 15.04
C ALA A 190 17.40 5.00 15.64
N ALA A 191 16.89 5.51 16.77
CA ALA A 191 15.69 5.01 17.41
C ALA A 191 14.45 5.05 16.50
N LEU A 192 14.24 6.18 15.82
CA LEU A 192 13.12 6.36 14.91
C LEU A 192 13.26 5.48 13.66
N SER A 193 14.45 5.43 13.04
CA SER A 193 14.73 4.58 11.88
C SER A 193 14.47 3.10 12.19
N PHE A 194 14.89 2.62 13.36
CA PHE A 194 14.64 1.24 13.79
C PHE A 194 13.14 0.95 13.95
N SER A 195 12.42 1.86 14.59
CA SER A 195 10.98 1.71 14.84
C SER A 195 10.18 1.70 13.53
N ILE A 196 10.52 2.59 12.60
CA ILE A 196 9.92 2.62 11.25
C ILE A 196 10.28 1.38 10.45
N SER A 197 11.53 0.91 10.50
CA SER A 197 11.96 -0.32 9.83
C SER A 197 11.25 -1.57 10.39
N SER A 198 10.92 -1.56 11.68
CA SER A 198 10.11 -2.61 12.32
C SER A 198 8.66 -2.57 11.82
N LEU A 199 8.06 -1.37 11.70
CA LEU A 199 6.72 -1.20 11.15
C LEU A 199 6.62 -1.57 9.65
N THR A 200 7.62 -1.21 8.84
CA THR A 200 7.68 -1.62 7.43
C THR A 200 7.85 -3.13 7.27
N LEU A 201 8.48 -3.82 8.22
CA LEU A 201 8.55 -5.29 8.22
C LEU A 201 7.17 -5.92 8.43
N ILE A 202 6.36 -5.36 9.35
CA ILE A 202 4.95 -5.76 9.51
C ILE A 202 4.16 -5.42 8.24
N GLY A 203 4.39 -4.23 7.67
CA GLY A 203 3.83 -3.79 6.40
C GLY A 203 4.16 -4.70 5.23
N MET A 204 5.37 -5.27 5.20
CA MET A 204 5.80 -6.25 4.21
C MET A 204 4.99 -7.53 4.29
N VAL A 205 4.77 -8.07 5.50
CA VAL A 205 3.91 -9.25 5.68
C VAL A 205 2.49 -8.96 5.19
N ALA A 206 1.94 -7.79 5.55
CA ALA A 206 0.63 -7.35 5.06
C ALA A 206 0.60 -7.19 3.52
N ALA A 207 1.67 -6.67 2.92
CA ALA A 207 1.76 -6.49 1.47
C ALA A 207 1.89 -7.83 0.72
N ILE A 208 2.66 -8.78 1.24
CA ILE A 208 2.76 -10.13 0.69
C ILE A 208 1.38 -10.81 0.68
N ILE A 209 0.61 -10.68 1.77
CA ILE A 209 -0.72 -11.30 1.86
C ILE A 209 -1.73 -10.56 0.97
N TYR A 210 -1.87 -9.26 1.15
CA TYR A 210 -2.97 -8.49 0.55
C TYR A 210 -2.60 -7.85 -0.78
N THR A 211 -1.44 -7.23 -0.90
CA THR A 211 -1.03 -6.53 -2.13
C THR A 211 -0.71 -7.53 -3.24
N ALA A 212 0.09 -8.58 -2.97
CA ALA A 212 0.43 -9.57 -3.99
C ALA A 212 -0.80 -10.32 -4.53
N TYR A 213 -1.69 -10.76 -3.63
CA TYR A 213 -2.98 -11.34 -4.03
C TYR A 213 -3.86 -10.31 -4.74
N GLY A 214 -3.89 -9.07 -4.27
CA GLY A 214 -4.64 -7.97 -4.88
C GLY A 214 -4.20 -7.65 -6.31
N MET A 215 -2.89 -7.68 -6.59
CA MET A 215 -2.33 -7.44 -7.92
C MET A 215 -2.77 -8.49 -8.94
N SER A 216 -3.04 -9.73 -8.50
CA SER A 216 -3.55 -10.79 -9.38
C SER A 216 -5.08 -10.81 -9.42
N ALA A 217 -5.74 -10.65 -8.28
CA ALA A 217 -7.20 -10.73 -8.18
C ALA A 217 -7.92 -9.52 -8.81
N LEU A 218 -7.42 -8.28 -8.64
CA LEU A 218 -8.05 -7.07 -9.20
C LEU A 218 -8.23 -7.14 -10.72
N PRO A 219 -7.19 -7.35 -11.54
CA PRO A 219 -7.33 -7.37 -12.99
C PRO A 219 -8.21 -8.53 -13.46
N LEU A 220 -8.03 -9.72 -12.87
CA LEU A 220 -8.79 -10.91 -13.27
C LEU A 220 -10.27 -10.79 -12.91
N ASN A 221 -10.60 -10.15 -11.78
CA ASN A 221 -11.99 -9.82 -11.44
C ASN A 221 -12.60 -8.80 -12.41
N LEU A 222 -11.81 -7.82 -12.89
CA LEU A 222 -12.27 -6.86 -13.92
C LEU A 222 -12.56 -7.57 -15.25
N ILE A 223 -11.66 -8.46 -15.70
CA ILE A 223 -11.80 -9.23 -16.94
C ILE A 223 -12.97 -10.21 -16.86
N LYS A 224 -13.03 -11.06 -15.83
CA LYS A 224 -14.09 -12.07 -15.66
C LYS A 224 -15.47 -11.45 -15.44
N GLY A 225 -15.51 -10.35 -14.71
CA GLY A 225 -16.73 -9.64 -14.34
C GLY A 225 -17.64 -10.43 -13.42
N THR A 226 -18.86 -9.91 -13.29
CA THR A 226 -19.95 -10.56 -12.57
C THR A 226 -20.73 -11.48 -13.50
N ARG A 227 -21.44 -12.46 -12.93
CA ARG A 227 -22.49 -13.20 -13.66
C ARG A 227 -23.57 -12.22 -14.15
N ASN A 228 -24.37 -12.66 -15.13
CA ASN A 228 -25.45 -11.84 -15.64
C ASN A 228 -26.62 -11.84 -14.64
N ALA A 229 -27.14 -10.66 -14.28
CA ALA A 229 -28.23 -10.53 -13.30
C ALA A 229 -29.50 -11.27 -13.75
N SER A 230 -29.81 -11.26 -15.06
CA SER A 230 -30.97 -11.99 -15.59
C SER A 230 -30.82 -13.50 -15.48
N TYR A 231 -29.59 -14.03 -15.65
CA TYR A 231 -29.32 -15.46 -15.48
C TYR A 231 -29.41 -15.88 -14.01
N GLU A 232 -28.83 -15.09 -13.10
CA GLU A 232 -28.98 -15.36 -11.65
C GLU A 232 -30.44 -15.25 -11.18
N ARG A 233 -31.23 -14.37 -11.78
CA ARG A 233 -32.67 -14.29 -11.51
C ARG A 233 -33.40 -15.54 -11.96
N LEU A 234 -33.06 -16.07 -13.13
CA LEU A 234 -33.65 -17.31 -13.64
C LEU A 234 -33.33 -18.50 -12.72
N GLU A 235 -32.06 -18.67 -12.36
CA GLU A 235 -31.58 -19.69 -11.41
C GLU A 235 -32.26 -19.54 -10.03
N ASN A 236 -32.38 -18.33 -9.51
CA ASN A 236 -33.10 -18.08 -8.25
C ASN A 236 -34.61 -18.33 -8.36
N THR A 237 -35.20 -18.26 -9.57
CA THR A 237 -36.61 -18.58 -9.79
C THR A 237 -36.81 -20.09 -9.79
N GLU A 238 -35.92 -20.83 -10.45
CA GLU A 238 -35.87 -22.31 -10.43
C GLU A 238 -35.69 -22.84 -8.99
N ASP A 239 -34.75 -22.26 -8.22
CA ASP A 239 -34.56 -22.60 -6.80
C ASP A 239 -35.82 -22.37 -5.94
N ILE A 240 -36.59 -21.31 -6.23
CA ILE A 240 -37.85 -21.03 -5.52
C ILE A 240 -38.88 -22.12 -5.85
N GLU A 241 -39.01 -22.48 -7.14
CA GLU A 241 -39.94 -23.52 -7.58
C GLU A 241 -39.61 -24.88 -6.94
N ASP A 242 -38.34 -25.26 -6.87
CA ASP A 242 -37.88 -26.50 -6.23
C ASP A 242 -38.19 -26.52 -4.71
N VAL A 243 -37.95 -25.41 -4.01
CA VAL A 243 -38.28 -25.30 -2.59
C VAL A 243 -39.79 -25.33 -2.36
N GLU A 244 -40.58 -24.66 -3.19
CA GLU A 244 -42.05 -24.70 -3.12
C GLU A 244 -42.60 -26.11 -3.37
N GLN A 245 -42.05 -26.85 -4.33
CA GLN A 245 -42.40 -28.25 -4.58
C GLN A 245 -42.08 -29.15 -3.38
N ASN A 246 -40.92 -28.96 -2.73
CA ASN A 246 -40.56 -29.72 -1.54
C ASN A 246 -41.46 -29.39 -0.34
N ILE A 247 -41.83 -28.12 -0.14
CA ILE A 247 -42.82 -27.71 0.86
C ILE A 247 -44.17 -28.38 0.58
N GLN A 248 -44.64 -28.38 -0.67
CA GLN A 248 -45.90 -29.03 -1.06
C GLN A 248 -45.84 -30.54 -0.83
N ARG A 249 -44.72 -31.20 -1.14
CA ARG A 249 -44.50 -32.64 -0.90
C ARG A 249 -44.52 -33.00 0.59
N ILE A 250 -44.01 -32.13 1.47
CA ILE A 250 -44.11 -32.35 2.93
C ILE A 250 -45.54 -32.09 3.40
N LYS A 251 -46.18 -31.01 2.95
CA LYS A 251 -47.57 -30.69 3.30
C LYS A 251 -48.55 -31.76 2.83
N SER A 252 -48.30 -32.40 1.69
CA SER A 252 -49.15 -33.48 1.17
C SER A 252 -49.09 -34.75 2.03
N LYS A 253 -47.97 -35.04 2.69
CA LYS A 253 -47.87 -36.14 3.68
C LYS A 253 -48.76 -35.92 4.91
N CYS A 254 -49.27 -34.71 5.10
CA CYS A 254 -50.13 -34.34 6.23
C CYS A 254 -51.60 -34.23 5.87
N ARG A 255 -51.97 -34.59 4.63
CA ARG A 255 -53.36 -34.56 4.19
C ARG A 255 -54.24 -35.58 4.94
N ASP A 256 -53.63 -36.58 5.56
CA ASP A 256 -54.28 -37.65 6.33
C ASP A 256 -54.64 -37.25 7.78
N GLY A 257 -54.47 -35.97 8.17
CA GLY A 257 -54.83 -35.46 9.50
C GLY A 257 -53.88 -35.86 10.64
N ARG A 258 -52.80 -36.59 10.35
CA ARG A 258 -51.77 -36.95 11.34
C ARG A 258 -50.81 -35.78 11.59
N PRO A 259 -50.40 -35.54 12.86
CA PRO A 259 -49.43 -34.50 13.17
C PRO A 259 -48.07 -34.79 12.51
N LEU A 260 -47.42 -33.75 11.96
CA LEU A 260 -46.08 -33.88 11.35
C LEU A 260 -45.08 -34.49 12.36
N PRO A 261 -44.24 -35.44 11.92
CA PRO A 261 -43.04 -35.82 12.65
C PRO A 261 -42.19 -34.59 12.99
N ILE A 262 -41.53 -34.59 14.15
CA ILE A 262 -40.69 -33.47 14.62
C ILE A 262 -39.60 -33.11 13.58
N ARG A 263 -39.01 -34.12 12.93
CA ARG A 263 -38.01 -33.93 11.86
C ARG A 263 -38.58 -33.20 10.65
N ASP A 264 -39.79 -33.54 10.22
CA ASP A 264 -40.44 -32.92 9.06
C ASP A 264 -40.86 -31.48 9.38
N ARG A 265 -41.20 -31.17 10.64
CA ARG A 265 -41.46 -29.78 11.09
C ARG A 265 -40.20 -28.92 11.00
N GLN A 266 -39.06 -29.40 11.50
CA GLN A 266 -37.80 -28.68 11.41
C GLN A 266 -37.38 -28.47 9.95
N MET A 267 -37.53 -29.49 9.10
CA MET A 267 -37.22 -29.40 7.67
C MET A 267 -38.15 -28.40 6.96
N LEU A 268 -39.44 -28.38 7.31
CA LEU A 268 -40.38 -27.41 6.77
C LEU A 268 -40.02 -25.97 7.18
N GLN A 269 -39.63 -25.75 8.43
CA GLN A 269 -39.13 -24.44 8.88
C GLN A 269 -37.87 -24.03 8.10
N GLN A 270 -36.89 -24.92 7.94
CA GLN A 270 -35.69 -24.65 7.15
C GLN A 270 -36.02 -24.30 5.69
N PHE A 271 -36.99 -24.98 5.07
CA PHE A 271 -37.42 -24.65 3.71
C PHE A 271 -38.19 -23.33 3.63
N GLU A 272 -39.03 -23.02 4.62
CA GLU A 272 -39.71 -21.72 4.69
C GLU A 272 -38.71 -20.57 4.90
N ASP A 273 -37.67 -20.77 5.70
CA ASP A 273 -36.55 -19.84 5.89
C ASP A 273 -35.76 -19.64 4.59
N LYS A 274 -35.42 -20.74 3.92
CA LYS A 274 -34.75 -20.71 2.61
C LYS A 274 -35.62 -20.02 1.55
N LEU A 275 -36.93 -20.25 1.54
CA LEU A 275 -37.85 -19.57 0.64
C LEU A 275 -37.90 -18.06 0.92
N ARG A 276 -37.91 -17.65 2.20
CA ARG A 276 -37.83 -16.24 2.59
C ARG A 276 -36.53 -15.60 2.10
N SER A 277 -35.39 -16.27 2.23
CA SER A 277 -34.10 -15.76 1.76
C SER A 277 -34.04 -15.67 0.23
N LEU A 278 -34.49 -16.70 -0.49
CA LEU A 278 -34.57 -16.71 -1.96
C LEU A 278 -35.50 -15.64 -2.51
N ARG A 279 -36.67 -15.39 -1.89
CA ARG A 279 -37.57 -14.30 -2.29
C ARG A 279 -36.96 -12.91 -2.03
N LYS A 280 -36.26 -12.73 -0.91
CA LYS A 280 -35.50 -11.49 -0.65
C LYS A 280 -34.43 -11.27 -1.73
N ARG A 281 -33.70 -12.33 -2.09
CA ARG A 281 -32.68 -12.32 -3.15
C ARG A 281 -33.28 -11.99 -4.53
N GLY A 282 -34.41 -12.59 -4.88
CA GLY A 282 -35.14 -12.35 -6.13
C GLY A 282 -35.61 -10.91 -6.30
N ARG A 283 -36.18 -10.30 -5.26
CA ARG A 283 -36.58 -8.88 -5.28
C ARG A 283 -35.41 -7.94 -5.55
N ARG A 284 -34.23 -8.21 -4.99
CA ARG A 284 -33.01 -7.43 -5.25
C ARG A 284 -32.50 -7.62 -6.68
N LEU A 285 -32.48 -8.86 -7.19
CA LEU A 285 -32.10 -9.13 -8.58
C LEU A 285 -32.99 -8.39 -9.57
N GLU A 286 -34.29 -8.36 -9.32
CA GLU A 286 -35.24 -7.62 -10.16
C GLU A 286 -35.00 -6.10 -10.14
N TYR A 287 -34.69 -5.53 -8.97
CA TYR A 287 -34.32 -4.12 -8.86
C TYR A 287 -33.05 -3.79 -9.64
N ILE A 288 -32.02 -4.65 -9.53
CA ILE A 288 -30.76 -4.50 -10.25
C ILE A 288 -31.00 -4.60 -11.76
N GLU A 289 -31.76 -5.60 -12.22
CA GLU A 289 -32.08 -5.81 -13.64
C GLU A 289 -32.81 -4.62 -14.26
N LYS A 290 -33.79 -4.05 -13.55
CA LYS A 290 -34.57 -2.90 -14.04
C LYS A 290 -33.82 -1.57 -13.98
N SER A 291 -32.73 -1.49 -13.21
CA SER A 291 -32.00 -0.23 -13.03
C SER A 291 -31.30 0.21 -14.32
N CYS A 292 -31.50 1.47 -14.74
CA CYS A 292 -30.79 2.07 -15.88
C CYS A 292 -29.26 1.94 -15.75
N TRP A 293 -28.76 1.85 -14.52
CA TRP A 293 -27.35 1.63 -14.19
C TRP A 293 -26.78 0.33 -14.77
N THR A 294 -27.56 -0.76 -14.90
CA THR A 294 -27.04 -2.02 -15.46
C THR A 294 -26.80 -1.94 -16.96
N LYS A 295 -27.64 -1.21 -17.70
CA LYS A 295 -27.44 -0.92 -19.12
C LYS A 295 -26.18 -0.09 -19.35
N PHE A 296 -25.98 0.96 -18.55
CA PHE A 296 -24.75 1.77 -18.57
C PHE A 296 -23.50 0.97 -18.16
N CYS A 297 -23.60 0.12 -17.13
CA CYS A 297 -22.54 -0.80 -16.73
C CYS A 297 -22.16 -1.81 -17.82
N GLY A 298 -23.14 -2.25 -18.62
CA GLY A 298 -22.95 -3.09 -19.79
C GLY A 298 -22.12 -2.38 -20.87
N ALA A 299 -22.40 -1.10 -21.15
CA ALA A 299 -21.63 -0.30 -22.11
C ALA A 299 -20.17 -0.05 -21.66
N ILE A 300 -19.92 0.04 -20.35
CA ILE A 300 -18.57 0.20 -19.78
C ILE A 300 -17.79 -1.14 -19.71
N ARG A 301 -18.44 -2.27 -20.01
CA ARG A 301 -17.82 -3.60 -19.94
C ARG A 301 -16.55 -3.77 -20.78
N PRO A 302 -16.48 -3.38 -22.07
CA PRO A 302 -15.25 -3.47 -22.85
C PRO A 302 -14.12 -2.63 -22.21
N LEU A 303 -14.43 -1.43 -21.72
CA LEU A 303 -13.46 -0.58 -21.04
C LEU A 303 -12.93 -1.25 -19.76
N LYS A 304 -13.77 -1.91 -18.96
CA LYS A 304 -13.32 -2.69 -17.78
C LYS A 304 -12.36 -3.83 -18.15
N ILE A 305 -12.59 -4.49 -19.30
CA ILE A 305 -11.69 -5.56 -19.78
C ILE A 305 -10.34 -4.96 -20.20
N VAL A 306 -10.33 -3.85 -20.93
CA VAL A 306 -9.11 -3.14 -21.32
C VAL A 306 -8.30 -2.72 -20.09
N TRP A 307 -8.94 -2.13 -19.09
CA TRP A 307 -8.29 -1.79 -17.82
C TRP A 307 -7.76 -3.03 -17.09
N GLY A 308 -8.50 -4.14 -17.12
CA GLY A 308 -8.04 -5.41 -16.57
C GLY A 308 -6.75 -5.92 -17.24
N ILE A 309 -6.69 -5.91 -18.58
CA ILE A 309 -5.50 -6.32 -19.34
C ILE A 309 -4.32 -5.39 -19.03
N PHE A 310 -4.57 -4.07 -19.00
CA PHE A 310 -3.56 -3.07 -18.64
C PHE A 310 -2.96 -3.35 -17.25
N PHE A 311 -3.80 -3.61 -16.24
CA PHE A 311 -3.32 -3.91 -14.89
C PHE A 311 -2.54 -5.24 -14.81
N ILE A 312 -2.86 -6.25 -15.62
CA ILE A 312 -2.02 -7.48 -15.71
C ILE A 312 -0.65 -7.13 -16.26
N LEU A 313 -0.57 -6.33 -17.33
CA LEU A 313 0.70 -5.94 -17.93
C LEU A 313 1.57 -5.16 -16.94
N VAL A 314 0.98 -4.23 -16.20
CA VAL A 314 1.66 -3.48 -15.12
C VAL A 314 2.12 -4.42 -13.99
N ALA A 315 1.29 -5.37 -13.57
CA ALA A 315 1.66 -6.36 -12.56
C ALA A 315 2.85 -7.23 -13.01
N LEU A 316 2.86 -7.64 -14.28
CA LEU A 316 3.97 -8.41 -14.87
C LEU A 316 5.23 -7.56 -14.97
N LEU A 317 5.14 -6.29 -15.36
CA LEU A 317 6.26 -5.36 -15.38
C LEU A 317 6.91 -5.25 -14.00
N PHE A 318 6.13 -5.01 -12.94
CA PHE A 318 6.66 -4.96 -11.57
C PHE A 318 7.26 -6.28 -11.12
N THR A 319 6.63 -7.40 -11.46
CA THR A 319 7.16 -8.73 -11.11
C THR A 319 8.50 -8.99 -11.79
N ILE A 320 8.64 -8.67 -13.08
CA ILE A 320 9.88 -8.81 -13.84
C ILE A 320 10.95 -7.86 -13.28
N SER A 321 10.61 -6.60 -13.01
CA SER A 321 11.53 -5.64 -12.39
C SER A 321 12.04 -6.11 -11.04
N LEU A 322 11.15 -6.55 -10.14
CA LEU A 322 11.55 -7.08 -8.83
C LEU A 322 12.40 -8.34 -8.99
N PHE A 323 12.04 -9.24 -9.90
CA PHE A 323 12.82 -10.46 -10.16
C PHE A 323 14.24 -10.12 -10.62
N LEU A 324 14.39 -9.24 -11.61
CA LEU A 324 15.69 -8.81 -12.12
C LEU A 324 16.53 -8.09 -11.06
N SER A 325 15.93 -7.19 -10.28
CA SER A 325 16.64 -6.49 -9.21
C SER A 325 17.06 -7.41 -8.06
N ASN A 326 16.25 -8.42 -7.70
CA ASN A 326 16.66 -9.40 -6.69
C ASN A 326 17.69 -10.39 -7.22
N LEU A 327 17.61 -10.75 -8.50
CA LEU A 327 18.64 -11.57 -9.16
C LEU A 327 19.99 -10.84 -9.18
N ASP A 328 19.99 -9.54 -9.48
CA ASP A 328 21.18 -8.70 -9.45
C ASP A 328 21.79 -8.64 -8.05
N LYS A 329 20.96 -8.44 -7.02
CA LYS A 329 21.37 -8.56 -5.60
C LYS A 329 21.96 -9.93 -5.27
N ALA A 330 21.37 -11.01 -5.77
CA ALA A 330 21.83 -12.37 -5.48
C ALA A 330 23.20 -12.65 -6.09
N LEU A 331 23.49 -12.10 -7.28
CA LEU A 331 24.71 -12.38 -8.03
C LEU A 331 25.87 -11.46 -7.65
N HIS A 332 25.59 -10.19 -7.34
CA HIS A 332 26.63 -9.15 -7.22
C HIS A 332 26.74 -8.53 -5.83
N SER A 333 25.87 -8.90 -4.86
CA SER A 333 26.00 -8.39 -3.50
C SER A 333 27.09 -9.12 -2.70
N THR A 334 27.63 -8.44 -1.69
CA THR A 334 28.61 -8.98 -0.73
C THR A 334 28.06 -10.03 0.26
N GLY A 335 26.85 -10.54 0.00
CA GLY A 335 26.18 -11.60 0.76
C GLY A 335 25.18 -11.13 1.83
N ILE A 336 24.82 -12.05 2.74
CA ILE A 336 23.76 -11.86 3.73
C ILE A 336 24.16 -10.91 4.87
N GLY A 337 25.45 -10.87 5.22
CA GLY A 337 25.99 -10.10 6.33
C GLY A 337 26.03 -8.58 6.12
N SER A 338 25.74 -8.13 4.89
CA SER A 338 25.67 -6.72 4.51
C SER A 338 24.26 -6.28 4.13
N GLY A 339 23.25 -7.16 4.26
CA GLY A 339 21.86 -6.80 3.97
C GLY A 339 21.51 -6.77 2.48
N PHE A 340 22.28 -7.43 1.62
CA PHE A 340 22.09 -7.44 0.16
C PHE A 340 22.10 -6.05 -0.51
N ILE A 341 22.98 -5.16 -0.06
CA ILE A 341 23.16 -3.83 -0.66
C ILE A 341 23.93 -3.96 -1.98
N ILE A 342 23.38 -3.38 -3.05
CA ILE A 342 23.98 -3.37 -4.39
C ILE A 342 24.98 -2.22 -4.46
N LEU A 343 26.23 -2.50 -4.85
CA LEU A 343 27.26 -1.48 -5.08
C LEU A 343 27.46 -1.10 -6.57
N GLY A 344 26.85 -1.86 -7.48
CA GLY A 344 26.75 -1.48 -8.88
C GLY A 344 25.79 -2.42 -9.60
N THR A 345 24.99 -1.89 -10.52
CA THR A 345 24.05 -2.71 -11.30
C THR A 345 24.64 -3.05 -12.66
N ASN A 346 24.74 -4.34 -12.99
CA ASN A 346 25.04 -4.77 -14.36
C ASN A 346 23.79 -5.25 -15.10
N LEU A 347 22.73 -5.65 -14.38
CA LEU A 347 21.49 -6.11 -14.98
C LEU A 347 20.52 -4.95 -15.19
N THR A 348 20.11 -4.77 -16.45
CA THR A 348 19.16 -3.74 -16.85
C THR A 348 17.75 -4.03 -16.33
N ASN A 349 17.29 -3.29 -15.33
CA ASN A 349 15.88 -3.29 -14.91
C ASN A 349 15.07 -2.28 -15.75
N PRO A 350 13.93 -2.69 -16.35
CA PRO A 350 13.15 -1.82 -17.23
C PRO A 350 12.64 -0.54 -16.55
N LEU A 351 12.25 -0.60 -15.27
CA LEU A 351 11.83 0.61 -14.54
C LEU A 351 12.99 1.55 -14.26
N ASN A 352 14.16 0.99 -13.94
CA ASN A 352 15.37 1.77 -13.68
C ASN A 352 15.88 2.48 -14.94
N MET A 353 15.58 1.98 -16.14
CA MET A 353 15.80 2.70 -17.40
C MET A 353 14.71 3.73 -17.71
N LEU A 354 13.45 3.43 -17.41
CA LEU A 354 12.31 4.29 -17.77
C LEU A 354 12.26 5.57 -16.93
N LEU A 355 12.47 5.45 -15.61
CA LEU A 355 12.32 6.57 -14.67
C LEU A 355 13.29 7.74 -14.92
N PRO A 356 14.60 7.53 -15.16
CA PRO A 356 15.52 8.61 -15.51
C PRO A 356 15.15 9.33 -16.81
N VAL A 357 14.63 8.61 -17.81
CA VAL A 357 14.23 9.19 -19.10
C VAL A 357 13.01 10.09 -18.93
N LEU A 358 12.05 9.68 -18.11
CA LEU A 358 10.87 10.49 -17.82
C LEU A 358 11.22 11.76 -17.03
N GLN A 359 12.26 11.71 -16.21
CA GLN A 359 12.72 12.87 -15.43
C GLN A 359 13.27 14.01 -16.31
N ILE A 360 13.64 13.75 -17.57
CA ILE A 360 14.05 14.80 -18.53
C ILE A 360 12.93 15.85 -18.69
N VAL A 361 11.67 15.43 -18.63
CA VAL A 361 10.49 16.30 -18.73
C VAL A 361 9.80 16.35 -17.38
N PHE A 362 10.22 17.29 -16.53
CA PHE A 362 9.54 17.55 -15.26
C PHE A 362 8.07 17.96 -15.52
N PRO A 363 7.06 17.42 -14.80
CA PRO A 363 7.11 16.52 -13.63
C PRO A 363 6.66 15.06 -13.92
N LEU A 364 7.03 14.47 -15.06
CA LEU A 364 6.49 13.16 -15.47
C LEU A 364 6.91 11.99 -14.55
N ASP A 365 8.13 12.01 -14.03
CA ASP A 365 8.66 11.03 -13.08
C ASP A 365 7.89 11.05 -11.74
N TYR A 366 7.58 12.25 -11.24
CA TYR A 366 6.75 12.46 -10.05
C TYR A 366 5.35 11.85 -10.21
N ILE A 367 4.72 12.11 -11.36
CA ILE A 367 3.39 11.58 -11.69
C ILE A 367 3.46 10.05 -11.79
N LEU A 368 4.51 9.49 -12.40
CA LEU A 368 4.67 8.05 -12.54
C LEU A 368 4.85 7.38 -11.17
N ILE A 369 5.76 7.85 -10.31
CA ILE A 369 5.98 7.27 -8.97
C ILE A 369 4.69 7.34 -8.14
N THR A 370 3.99 8.46 -8.18
CA THR A 370 2.70 8.63 -7.49
C THR A 370 1.64 7.67 -8.05
N THR A 371 1.62 7.44 -9.36
CA THR A 371 0.74 6.46 -10.00
C THR A 371 1.08 5.03 -9.58
N ILE A 372 2.37 4.70 -9.42
CA ILE A 372 2.84 3.40 -8.91
C ILE A 372 2.37 3.21 -7.45
N ILE A 373 2.54 4.23 -6.59
CA ILE A 373 2.06 4.20 -5.20
C ILE A 373 0.54 3.97 -5.16
N MET A 374 -0.23 4.73 -5.94
CA MET A 374 -1.68 4.59 -6.03
C MET A 374 -2.10 3.22 -6.54
N TYR A 375 -1.37 2.65 -7.51
CA TYR A 375 -1.60 1.29 -7.97
C TYR A 375 -1.45 0.27 -6.83
N PHE A 376 -0.36 0.32 -6.06
CA PHE A 376 -0.15 -0.58 -4.93
C PHE A 376 -1.24 -0.43 -3.86
N ILE A 377 -1.71 0.79 -3.61
CA ILE A 377 -2.83 1.04 -2.69
C ILE A 377 -4.11 0.39 -3.22
N PHE A 378 -4.47 0.62 -4.49
CA PHE A 378 -5.68 0.05 -5.08
C PHE A 378 -5.67 -1.48 -5.11
N THR A 379 -4.54 -2.09 -5.44
CA THR A 379 -4.41 -3.55 -5.42
C THR A 379 -4.52 -4.08 -3.99
N SER A 380 -3.88 -3.43 -3.01
CA SER A 380 -4.01 -3.79 -1.59
C SER A 380 -5.46 -3.72 -1.12
N MET A 381 -6.17 -2.64 -1.45
CA MET A 381 -7.60 -2.49 -1.14
C MET A 381 -8.45 -3.61 -1.75
N ALA A 382 -8.17 -4.00 -3.00
CA ALA A 382 -8.86 -5.12 -3.63
C ALA A 382 -8.52 -6.47 -2.97
N GLY A 383 -7.25 -6.66 -2.57
CA GLY A 383 -6.80 -7.81 -1.79
C GLY A 383 -7.57 -7.94 -0.47
N ILE A 384 -7.52 -6.91 0.38
CA ILE A 384 -8.20 -6.91 1.68
C ILE A 384 -9.72 -7.10 1.51
N ARG A 385 -10.35 -6.46 0.51
CA ARG A 385 -11.78 -6.66 0.23
C ARG A 385 -12.10 -8.11 -0.15
N SER A 386 -11.25 -8.73 -0.95
CA SER A 386 -11.50 -10.07 -1.49
C SER A 386 -11.21 -11.20 -0.50
N MET A 387 -10.24 -11.03 0.41
CA MET A 387 -9.90 -12.01 1.45
C MET A 387 -10.61 -11.75 2.79
N GLY A 388 -10.89 -10.48 3.11
CA GLY A 388 -11.21 -10.03 4.48
C GLY A 388 -9.94 -9.80 5.32
N ILE A 389 -10.10 -9.31 6.55
CA ILE A 389 -9.00 -9.16 7.51
C ILE A 389 -8.85 -10.48 8.28
N TRP A 390 -7.68 -11.11 8.17
CA TRP A 390 -7.35 -12.37 8.84
C TRP A 390 -6.40 -12.15 10.03
N PHE A 391 -6.61 -12.90 11.10
CA PHE A 391 -5.72 -12.96 12.26
C PHE A 391 -5.52 -14.43 12.66
N PHE A 392 -4.28 -14.93 12.57
CA PHE A 392 -3.89 -16.32 12.90
C PHE A 392 -4.88 -17.42 12.45
N TRP A 393 -5.40 -17.32 11.21
CA TRP A 393 -6.38 -18.20 10.55
C TRP A 393 -7.87 -17.96 10.81
N ILE A 394 -8.24 -17.01 11.65
CA ILE A 394 -9.64 -16.61 11.83
C ILE A 394 -9.89 -15.33 11.03
N ARG A 395 -11.01 -15.30 10.29
CA ARG A 395 -11.46 -14.10 9.58
C ARG A 395 -12.15 -13.18 10.59
N LEU A 396 -11.42 -12.16 11.06
CA LEU A 396 -11.88 -11.22 12.08
C LEU A 396 -12.96 -10.27 11.52
N TYR A 397 -12.68 -9.64 10.37
CA TYR A 397 -13.61 -8.69 9.76
C TYR A 397 -13.78 -8.92 8.25
N LYS A 398 -15.04 -8.88 7.79
CA LYS A 398 -15.39 -8.86 6.37
C LYS A 398 -15.67 -7.42 5.94
N ILE A 399 -14.83 -6.87 5.06
CA ILE A 399 -14.95 -5.49 4.59
C ILE A 399 -16.03 -5.39 3.52
N ARG A 400 -17.10 -4.64 3.82
CA ARG A 400 -18.22 -4.38 2.91
C ARG A 400 -18.33 -2.89 2.63
N ARG A 401 -18.85 -2.53 1.46
CA ARG A 401 -19.05 -1.11 1.10
C ARG A 401 -20.25 -0.56 1.87
N GLY A 402 -20.08 0.56 2.58
CA GLY A 402 -21.18 1.24 3.28
C GLY A 402 -21.71 0.54 4.54
N ARG A 403 -21.03 -0.53 4.99
CA ARG A 403 -21.43 -1.39 6.12
C ARG A 403 -20.25 -1.85 6.98
N THR A 404 -19.08 -1.20 6.90
CA THR A 404 -17.98 -1.53 7.83
C THR A 404 -18.18 -0.82 9.17
N ARG A 405 -18.12 -1.59 10.26
CA ARG A 405 -18.04 -1.07 11.63
C ARG A 405 -16.84 -0.13 11.82
N PRO A 406 -16.92 0.86 12.73
CA PRO A 406 -15.85 1.83 12.97
C PRO A 406 -14.52 1.17 13.40
N GLN A 407 -14.58 0.13 14.23
CA GLN A 407 -13.42 -0.67 14.64
C GLN A 407 -12.71 -1.34 13.44
N ALA A 408 -13.48 -2.01 12.57
CA ALA A 408 -12.96 -2.65 11.37
C ALA A 408 -12.36 -1.63 10.39
N LEU A 409 -12.94 -0.43 10.33
CA LEU A 409 -12.44 0.68 9.52
C LEU A 409 -11.10 1.22 10.04
N LEU A 410 -10.90 1.30 11.36
CA LEU A 410 -9.63 1.66 11.98
C LEU A 410 -8.55 0.61 11.68
N PHE A 411 -8.85 -0.68 11.83
CA PHE A 411 -7.94 -1.77 11.47
C PHE A 411 -7.57 -1.76 9.98
N LEU A 412 -8.55 -1.53 9.10
CA LEU A 412 -8.31 -1.36 7.66
C LEU A 412 -7.33 -0.22 7.38
N CYS A 413 -7.54 0.94 8.00
CA CYS A 413 -6.66 2.10 7.83
C CYS A 413 -5.25 1.85 8.40
N MET A 414 -5.14 1.15 9.53
CA MET A 414 -3.86 0.74 10.10
C MET A 414 -3.10 -0.20 9.15
N ILE A 415 -3.75 -1.23 8.62
CA ILE A 415 -3.13 -2.16 7.66
C ILE A 415 -2.69 -1.41 6.39
N LEU A 416 -3.54 -0.52 5.86
CA LEU A 416 -3.19 0.28 4.68
C LEU A 416 -2.03 1.24 4.96
N LEU A 417 -1.98 1.87 6.14
CA LEU A 417 -0.86 2.71 6.56
C LEU A 417 0.45 1.91 6.56
N LEU A 418 0.46 0.70 7.13
CA LEU A 418 1.64 -0.17 7.16
C LEU A 418 2.06 -0.61 5.76
N ILE A 419 1.10 -0.93 4.88
CA ILE A 419 1.36 -1.25 3.48
C ILE A 419 1.95 -0.06 2.73
N VAL A 420 1.42 1.15 2.92
CA VAL A 420 1.95 2.38 2.28
C VAL A 420 3.38 2.66 2.74
N LEU A 421 3.65 2.47 4.04
CA LEU A 421 4.99 2.59 4.59
C LEU A 421 5.95 1.59 3.92
N HIS A 422 5.56 0.32 3.78
CA HIS A 422 6.34 -0.68 3.05
C HIS A 422 6.45 -0.38 1.54
N THR A 423 5.43 0.23 0.93
CA THR A 423 5.44 0.58 -0.50
C THR A 423 6.60 1.52 -0.82
N SER A 424 6.96 2.43 0.09
CA SER A 424 8.11 3.32 -0.06
C SER A 424 9.43 2.52 -0.18
N TYR A 425 9.59 1.44 0.59
CA TYR A 425 10.70 0.49 0.44
C TYR A 425 10.59 -0.32 -0.87
N MET A 426 9.39 -0.76 -1.24
CA MET A 426 9.18 -1.56 -2.45
C MET A 426 9.56 -0.80 -3.71
N ILE A 427 9.36 0.52 -3.75
CA ILE A 427 9.79 1.40 -4.85
C ILE A 427 11.33 1.40 -5.00
N TYR A 428 12.07 1.42 -3.89
CA TYR A 428 13.53 1.23 -3.93
C TYR A 428 13.90 -0.15 -4.51
N SER A 429 13.20 -1.22 -4.11
CA SER A 429 13.44 -2.55 -4.68
C SER A 429 13.09 -2.65 -6.17
N LEU A 430 12.17 -1.83 -6.67
CA LEU A 430 11.77 -1.76 -8.07
C LEU A 430 12.76 -0.99 -8.95
N ALA A 431 13.41 0.05 -8.43
CA ALA A 431 14.34 0.89 -9.18
C ALA A 431 15.43 1.46 -8.24
N PRO A 432 16.39 0.64 -7.78
CA PRO A 432 17.30 1.00 -6.70
C PRO A 432 18.20 2.20 -7.05
N GLN A 433 18.75 2.27 -8.26
CA GLN A 433 19.63 3.39 -8.64
C GLN A 433 18.86 4.70 -8.75
N TYR A 434 17.69 4.68 -9.40
CA TYR A 434 16.86 5.87 -9.54
C TYR A 434 16.39 6.41 -8.20
N VAL A 435 15.98 5.56 -7.27
CA VAL A 435 15.48 6.00 -5.96
C VAL A 435 16.63 6.47 -5.05
N MET A 436 17.83 5.91 -5.22
CA MET A 436 18.99 6.24 -4.41
C MET A 436 19.65 7.55 -4.83
N TYR A 437 19.87 7.74 -6.14
CA TYR A 437 20.63 8.88 -6.69
C TYR A 437 19.81 9.79 -7.63
N GLY A 438 18.59 9.41 -7.99
CA GLY A 438 17.81 10.14 -8.99
C GLY A 438 18.44 10.08 -10.38
N SER A 439 18.43 11.21 -11.09
CA SER A 439 19.13 11.39 -12.39
C SER A 439 20.50 12.05 -12.27
N GLN A 440 21.09 12.03 -11.07
CA GLN A 440 22.40 12.62 -10.84
C GLN A 440 23.49 11.96 -11.69
N LYS A 441 24.40 12.79 -12.20
CA LYS A 441 25.62 12.37 -12.90
C LYS A 441 26.84 12.96 -12.22
N TYR A 442 27.98 12.29 -12.38
CA TYR A 442 29.28 12.78 -11.93
C TYR A 442 30.30 12.74 -13.05
N LEU A 443 31.38 13.50 -12.88
CA LEU A 443 32.40 13.68 -13.91
C LEU A 443 33.57 12.73 -13.67
N ILE A 444 33.87 11.92 -14.67
CA ILE A 444 35.05 11.05 -14.70
C ILE A 444 36.10 11.68 -15.62
N THR A 445 37.34 11.71 -15.16
CA THR A 445 38.47 12.17 -15.95
C THR A 445 39.01 11.02 -16.79
N ASN A 446 38.90 11.10 -18.11
CA ASN A 446 39.52 10.13 -19.02
C ASN A 446 40.81 10.72 -19.61
N ASN A 447 41.95 10.22 -19.15
CA ASN A 447 43.24 10.52 -19.76
C ASN A 447 43.41 9.65 -21.01
N LYS A 448 43.01 10.16 -22.18
CA LYS A 448 43.43 9.55 -23.44
C LYS A 448 44.86 10.01 -23.74
N THR A 449 45.85 9.14 -23.51
CA THR A 449 47.17 9.30 -24.11
C THR A 449 47.04 9.08 -25.61
N PHE A 450 46.94 10.17 -26.37
CA PHE A 450 47.08 10.11 -27.82
C PHE A 450 48.57 9.93 -28.13
N GLU A 451 48.96 8.78 -28.69
CA GLU A 451 50.31 8.60 -29.24
C GLU A 451 50.54 9.67 -30.31
N GLY A 452 51.39 10.66 -30.02
CA GLY A 452 51.99 11.53 -31.04
C GLY A 452 52.03 13.03 -30.77
N HIS A 453 51.22 13.61 -29.89
CA HIS A 453 51.33 15.06 -29.59
C HIS A 453 51.02 15.37 -28.11
N LEU A 454 51.90 16.16 -27.50
CA LEU A 454 51.92 16.58 -26.09
C LEU A 454 50.79 17.58 -25.75
N ASN A 455 49.54 17.18 -25.94
CA ASN A 455 48.38 17.88 -25.37
C ASN A 455 47.63 16.87 -24.49
N ASN A 456 47.90 16.92 -23.18
CA ASN A 456 47.11 16.20 -22.18
C ASN A 456 45.73 16.87 -22.04
N GLU A 457 44.86 16.70 -23.03
CA GLU A 457 43.47 17.14 -22.92
C GLU A 457 42.72 16.17 -21.99
N THR A 458 42.46 16.61 -20.76
CA THR A 458 41.58 15.90 -19.82
C THR A 458 40.15 16.03 -20.29
N ILE A 459 39.61 14.97 -20.89
CA ILE A 459 38.21 14.94 -21.31
C ILE A 459 37.38 14.46 -20.11
N TYR A 460 36.46 15.31 -19.67
CA TYR A 460 35.47 14.97 -18.65
C TYR A 460 34.29 14.26 -19.30
N ILE A 461 33.98 13.04 -18.86
CA ILE A 461 32.80 12.29 -19.30
C ILE A 461 31.82 12.19 -18.13
N SER A 462 30.56 12.53 -18.39
CA SER A 462 29.49 12.34 -17.42
C SER A 462 29.09 10.86 -17.34
N LYS A 463 29.15 10.27 -16.15
CA LYS A 463 28.60 8.94 -15.83
C LYS A 463 27.46 9.11 -14.82
N ASP A 464 26.43 8.27 -14.91
CA ASP A 464 25.36 8.25 -13.91
C ASP A 464 25.91 7.85 -12.53
N CYS A 465 25.39 8.46 -11.47
CA CYS A 465 25.81 8.14 -10.10
C CYS A 465 25.53 6.67 -9.78
N ASP A 466 26.56 5.99 -9.30
CA ASP A 466 26.54 4.60 -8.83
C ASP A 466 27.38 4.51 -7.55
N ALA A 467 27.44 3.37 -6.85
CA ALA A 467 28.21 3.30 -5.60
C ALA A 467 29.72 3.50 -5.77
N ASP A 468 30.25 3.34 -6.98
CA ASP A 468 31.64 3.69 -7.34
C ASP A 468 31.94 5.19 -7.20
N ALA A 469 30.91 6.05 -7.23
CA ALA A 469 31.08 7.49 -7.28
C ALA A 469 31.81 8.05 -6.04
N PRO A 470 32.62 9.12 -6.18
CA PRO A 470 33.21 9.80 -5.03
C PRO A 470 32.12 10.49 -4.20
N GLU A 471 32.27 10.48 -2.87
CA GLU A 471 31.27 10.96 -1.90
C GLU A 471 30.89 12.42 -2.13
N ASP A 472 31.87 13.26 -2.47
CA ASP A 472 31.66 14.69 -2.71
C ASP A 472 30.89 14.98 -4.01
N GLN A 473 30.68 13.98 -4.86
CA GLN A 473 30.04 14.15 -6.16
C GLN A 473 28.65 13.54 -6.26
N CYS A 474 28.20 12.61 -5.41
CA CYS A 474 26.84 12.07 -5.51
C CYS A 474 26.18 12.06 -4.14
N THR A 475 24.97 12.62 -4.04
CA THR A 475 24.21 12.64 -2.79
C THR A 475 23.09 11.61 -2.84
N VAL A 476 22.95 10.84 -1.76
CA VAL A 476 21.89 9.83 -1.64
C VAL A 476 20.61 10.42 -1.04
N THR A 477 19.47 9.87 -1.42
CA THR A 477 18.17 10.29 -0.85
C THR A 477 18.08 10.01 0.65
N ARG A 478 17.39 10.89 1.39
CA ARG A 478 17.23 10.73 2.84
C ARG A 478 16.39 9.50 3.18
N THR A 479 15.42 9.18 2.33
CA THR A 479 14.57 7.99 2.51
C THR A 479 15.37 6.69 2.50
N TYR A 480 16.36 6.57 1.61
CA TYR A 480 17.24 5.41 1.55
C TYR A 480 17.99 5.20 2.87
N LEU A 481 18.55 6.28 3.43
CA LEU A 481 19.28 6.25 4.70
C LEU A 481 18.39 5.80 5.87
N PHE A 482 17.13 6.23 5.93
CA PHE A 482 16.20 5.80 6.99
C PHE A 482 15.84 4.31 6.92
N LEU A 483 15.63 3.77 5.73
CA LEU A 483 15.10 2.41 5.53
C LEU A 483 16.20 1.34 5.50
N HIS A 484 17.41 1.70 5.10
CA HIS A 484 18.53 0.75 4.95
C HIS A 484 19.61 0.88 6.02
N LYS A 485 19.39 1.70 7.06
CA LYS A 485 20.35 1.89 8.17
C LYS A 485 20.79 0.59 8.83
N PHE A 486 19.88 -0.37 8.95
CA PHE A 486 20.16 -1.65 9.58
C PHE A 486 20.20 -2.77 8.55
N TRP A 487 21.35 -3.44 8.46
CA TRP A 487 21.61 -4.49 7.46
C TRP A 487 20.62 -5.68 7.56
N PHE A 488 20.20 -6.06 8.77
CA PHE A 488 19.31 -7.20 8.99
C PHE A 488 17.88 -6.94 8.49
N PHE A 489 17.36 -5.71 8.60
CA PHE A 489 16.07 -5.36 8.00
C PHE A 489 16.16 -5.43 6.48
N SER A 490 17.25 -4.91 5.89
CA SER A 490 17.50 -5.01 4.44
C SER A 490 17.55 -6.47 3.96
N ALA A 491 18.18 -7.37 4.72
CA ALA A 491 18.16 -8.80 4.43
C ALA A 491 16.75 -9.40 4.50
N ALA A 492 15.97 -9.06 5.53
CA ALA A 492 14.59 -9.54 5.68
C ALA A 492 13.70 -9.10 4.51
N TYR A 493 13.82 -7.86 4.06
CA TYR A 493 13.07 -7.37 2.92
C TYR A 493 13.47 -8.04 1.60
N TYR A 494 14.76 -8.37 1.42
CA TYR A 494 15.21 -9.12 0.25
C TYR A 494 14.49 -10.48 0.14
N PHE A 495 14.42 -11.25 1.24
CA PHE A 495 13.64 -12.49 1.26
C PHE A 495 12.15 -12.25 1.11
N GLY A 496 11.64 -11.16 1.67
CA GLY A 496 10.26 -10.72 1.50
C GLY A 496 9.88 -10.47 0.05
N ASN A 497 10.77 -9.89 -0.76
CA ASN A 497 10.52 -9.69 -2.19
C ASN A 497 10.35 -11.02 -2.94
N TRP A 498 11.17 -12.04 -2.63
CA TRP A 498 11.00 -13.38 -3.19
C TRP A 498 9.66 -14.01 -2.80
N ALA A 499 9.27 -13.87 -1.53
CA ALA A 499 7.97 -14.32 -1.05
C ALA A 499 6.81 -13.59 -1.75
N PHE A 500 6.94 -12.28 -1.96
CA PHE A 500 5.97 -11.46 -2.69
C PHE A 500 5.76 -11.96 -4.12
N ILE A 501 6.85 -12.24 -4.85
CA ILE A 501 6.79 -12.82 -6.21
C ILE A 501 6.10 -14.19 -6.17
N GLY A 502 6.47 -15.06 -5.23
CA GLY A 502 5.85 -16.39 -5.09
C GLY A 502 4.34 -16.33 -4.84
N VAL A 503 3.90 -15.49 -3.89
CA VAL A 503 2.47 -15.32 -3.59
C VAL A 503 1.72 -14.68 -4.76
N PHE A 504 2.32 -13.75 -5.49
CA PHE A 504 1.72 -13.20 -6.70
C PHE A 504 1.46 -14.27 -7.76
N LEU A 505 2.44 -15.14 -8.04
CA LEU A 505 2.29 -16.24 -9.01
C LEU A 505 1.20 -17.24 -8.58
N ILE A 506 1.19 -17.63 -7.30
CA ILE A 506 0.13 -18.49 -6.75
C ILE A 506 -1.24 -17.80 -6.86
N GLY A 507 -1.31 -16.51 -6.50
CA GLY A 507 -2.53 -15.70 -6.60
C GLY A 507 -3.05 -15.60 -8.04
N LEU A 508 -2.16 -15.48 -9.02
CA LEU A 508 -2.49 -15.47 -10.44
C LEU A 508 -3.11 -16.80 -10.87
N ILE A 509 -2.51 -17.94 -10.49
CA ILE A 509 -3.04 -19.28 -10.79
C ILE A 509 -4.42 -19.46 -10.13
N VAL A 510 -4.54 -19.18 -8.84
CA VAL A 510 -5.80 -19.32 -8.09
C VAL A 510 -6.89 -18.44 -8.67
N SER A 511 -6.56 -17.18 -8.99
CA SER A 511 -7.51 -16.23 -9.56
C SER A 511 -7.90 -16.60 -10.98
N CYS A 512 -7.01 -17.21 -11.78
CA CYS A 512 -7.33 -17.79 -13.09
C CYS A 512 -8.30 -18.98 -12.97
N CYS A 513 -8.16 -19.84 -11.96
CA CYS A 513 -9.05 -20.98 -11.73
C CYS A 513 -10.41 -20.60 -11.10
N LYS A 514 -10.48 -19.51 -10.33
CA LYS A 514 -11.70 -19.10 -9.62
C LYS A 514 -12.82 -18.66 -10.57
N GLY A 515 -14.06 -19.11 -10.36
CA GLY A 515 -15.21 -18.76 -11.19
C GLY A 515 -15.63 -17.29 -11.12
N LYS A 516 -16.60 -16.89 -11.96
CA LYS A 516 -17.20 -15.54 -11.93
C LYS A 516 -17.94 -15.33 -10.61
N LYS A 517 -17.77 -14.16 -10.00
CA LYS A 517 -18.50 -13.77 -8.78
C LYS A 517 -19.97 -13.47 -9.07
N SER A 518 -20.81 -13.70 -8.07
CA SER A 518 -22.23 -13.37 -8.18
C SER A 518 -22.47 -11.86 -8.16
N VAL A 519 -23.55 -11.39 -8.79
CA VAL A 519 -23.91 -9.95 -8.82
C VAL A 519 -24.25 -9.44 -7.41
N ILE A 520 -24.72 -10.32 -6.53
CA ILE A 520 -25.18 -10.00 -5.18
C ILE A 520 -24.10 -10.28 -4.11
N GLU A 521 -22.93 -10.79 -4.52
CA GLU A 521 -21.89 -11.22 -3.60
C GLU A 521 -21.34 -10.03 -2.77
N GLY A 522 -21.71 -9.98 -1.48
CA GLY A 522 -21.41 -8.90 -0.54
C GLY A 522 -22.61 -8.05 -0.09
N GLU A 523 -23.80 -8.25 -0.65
CA GLU A 523 -25.06 -7.60 -0.19
C GLU A 523 -26.01 -8.55 0.54
N VAL A 524 -26.02 -9.85 0.22
CA VAL A 524 -26.87 -10.87 0.86
C VAL A 524 -25.95 -12.05 1.19
N ASP A 525 -25.41 -12.10 2.41
CA ASP A 525 -24.85 -13.35 2.94
C ASP A 525 -25.86 -13.96 3.94
N GLU A 526 -25.83 -15.28 4.11
CA GLU A 526 -26.75 -16.01 5.00
C GLU A 526 -26.65 -15.57 6.48
N ASP A 527 -25.52 -15.01 6.90
CA ASP A 527 -25.29 -14.45 8.24
C ASP A 527 -26.02 -13.12 8.51
N ASP A 528 -26.66 -12.49 7.51
CA ASP A 528 -27.43 -11.25 7.69
C ASP A 528 -28.87 -11.53 8.24
N SER A 529 -29.16 -12.74 8.74
CA SER A 529 -30.46 -13.09 9.32
C SER A 529 -30.79 -12.35 10.63
N ASP A 530 -29.76 -11.84 11.31
CA ASP A 530 -29.88 -11.35 12.70
C ASP A 530 -29.93 -9.82 12.81
N ILE A 531 -29.76 -9.10 11.70
CA ILE A 531 -29.96 -7.65 11.66
C ILE A 531 -31.34 -7.41 11.04
N SER A 532 -32.31 -7.10 11.89
CA SER A 532 -33.60 -6.56 11.48
C SER A 532 -33.38 -5.21 10.78
N ASP A 533 -33.13 -5.25 9.47
CA ASP A 533 -33.27 -4.10 8.61
C ASP A 533 -34.77 -3.75 8.57
N ASP A 534 -35.21 -2.85 9.46
CA ASP A 534 -36.35 -1.99 9.19
C ASP A 534 -36.07 -1.31 7.84
N GLU A 535 -36.89 -1.64 6.84
CA GLU A 535 -36.90 -0.97 5.54
C GLU A 535 -36.97 0.54 5.77
N PRO A 536 -36.05 1.36 5.20
CA PRO A 536 -36.33 2.77 5.04
C PRO A 536 -37.40 2.90 3.95
N SER A 537 -38.66 2.78 4.38
CA SER A 537 -39.75 3.48 3.73
C SER A 537 -39.48 4.98 3.90
N LEU A 538 -39.22 5.68 2.79
CA LEU A 538 -39.47 7.10 2.50
C LEU A 538 -38.48 7.56 1.41
N TYR A 539 -38.98 7.78 0.18
CA TYR A 539 -39.40 9.08 -0.35
C TYR A 539 -38.24 10.08 -0.54
N TYR A 540 -37.89 10.29 -1.81
CA TYR A 540 -37.58 11.53 -2.56
C TYR A 540 -36.79 11.07 -3.80
N GLY A 541 -37.20 11.37 -5.03
CA GLY A 541 -37.58 12.69 -5.52
C GLY A 541 -36.35 13.30 -6.16
#